data_AF-A0A1E4MIR7-F1
#
_entry.id   AF-A0A1E4MIR7-F1
#
_cell.length_a   1.000
_cell.length_b   1.000
_cell.length_c   1.000
_cell.angle_alpha   90.00
_cell.angle_beta   90.00
_cell.angle_gamma   90.00
#
_symmetry.space_group_name_H-M   'P 1'
#
loop_
_entity.id
_entity.type
_entity.pdbx_description
1 polymer ?
#
loop_
_entity_poly.entity_id
_entity_poly.type
_entity_poly.pdbx_seq_one_letter_code
_entity_poly.pdbx_strand_id
1 'polypeptide(L)'
;MDDKRQDFSRKIAFFAIGEKDQTHFPSILRALAKHAPPALDRLYDGIAAEPALSGFFSSQAMVEHAKQKQLDHWRQMFEGRPDEAYNTRARRIGNIHAKIGLEPGWYIGAYAGVLADVIVAMAAGSGLGVTGSRKLGQAISAMLKMAMLDMEIALSTYFDVANEALRSSVIDKLGDSLRKMTDGDFTAALTDLPGEFVELQNDFETMREKVRVALSAVSETAQNVDLGAREIREASHDLATRTEEQAASLEAASASMTTLASSVQTTAEDASHMRDSVQQAHNDAQQGGAVVGEAVLAMNDIHRSAQEIGKIISVIDGIAFQTNLLALNAGVEAARAGDAGRGFAVVANEVRALAQRSAEAALDIKKLIGESSVQVERGVELVGQSGDTFARIVAKVGEIADLANNIATVAGEQASHIGQTRETVRELDVMTQQNAAMVEEATAAARNLAGEADRMAELVGHFVLDANRGGYPRRMARAA
;
A
#
# COMPACT_ATOMS: atom_id res chain seq x y z
N MET A 1 -27.52 -4.66 -65.33
CA MET A 1 -28.60 -5.05 -66.29
C MET A 1 -28.06 -5.51 -67.63
N ASP A 2 -26.90 -5.02 -68.07
CA ASP A 2 -26.25 -5.42 -69.33
C ASP A 2 -25.63 -6.83 -69.25
N ASP A 3 -24.97 -7.13 -68.13
CA ASP A 3 -24.31 -8.42 -67.86
C ASP A 3 -25.27 -9.64 -67.88
N LYS A 4 -26.46 -9.51 -67.25
CA LYS A 4 -27.49 -10.57 -67.24
C LYS A 4 -28.14 -10.82 -68.60
N ARG A 5 -28.25 -9.80 -69.46
CA ARG A 5 -28.76 -9.94 -70.84
C ARG A 5 -27.74 -10.60 -71.75
N GLN A 6 -26.47 -10.25 -71.57
CA GLN A 6 -25.35 -10.90 -72.27
C GLN A 6 -25.20 -12.37 -71.85
N ASP A 7 -25.37 -12.68 -70.57
CA ASP A 7 -25.38 -14.06 -70.03
C ASP A 7 -26.47 -14.93 -70.69
N PHE A 8 -27.72 -14.46 -70.72
CA PHE A 8 -28.82 -15.20 -71.33
C PHE A 8 -28.59 -15.45 -72.84
N SER A 9 -28.08 -14.45 -73.56
CA SER A 9 -27.75 -14.59 -74.99
C SER A 9 -26.63 -15.61 -75.22
N ARG A 10 -25.62 -15.65 -74.34
CA ARG A 10 -24.56 -16.67 -74.36
C ARG A 10 -25.09 -18.07 -74.09
N LYS A 11 -26.03 -18.22 -73.15
CA LYS A 11 -26.69 -19.51 -72.85
C LYS A 11 -27.45 -20.05 -74.06
N ILE A 12 -28.28 -19.24 -74.72
CA ILE A 12 -28.97 -19.65 -75.96
C ILE A 12 -27.97 -20.14 -77.02
N ALA A 13 -26.87 -19.40 -77.22
CA ALA A 13 -25.83 -19.77 -78.17
C ALA A 13 -25.11 -21.07 -77.77
N PHE A 14 -24.81 -21.25 -76.48
CA PHE A 14 -24.15 -22.44 -75.94
C PHE A 14 -24.99 -23.71 -76.12
N PHE A 15 -26.30 -23.63 -75.85
CA PHE A 15 -27.24 -24.74 -76.09
C PHE A 15 -27.56 -24.97 -77.58
N ALA A 16 -26.97 -24.16 -78.49
CA ALA A 16 -27.16 -24.24 -79.93
C ALA A 16 -28.64 -24.23 -80.35
N ILE A 17 -29.44 -23.36 -79.71
CA ILE A 17 -30.86 -23.19 -80.01
C ILE A 17 -31.01 -22.13 -81.10
N GLY A 18 -31.36 -22.58 -82.31
CA GLY A 18 -31.44 -21.72 -83.49
C GLY A 18 -32.76 -21.83 -84.25
N GLU A 19 -32.84 -21.13 -85.38
CA GLU A 19 -34.02 -21.15 -86.26
C GLU A 19 -34.38 -22.56 -86.74
N LYS A 20 -33.37 -23.45 -86.92
CA LYS A 20 -33.59 -24.85 -87.29
C LYS A 20 -34.42 -25.60 -86.24
N ASP A 21 -34.13 -25.40 -84.94
CA ASP A 21 -34.87 -26.03 -83.85
C ASP A 21 -36.33 -25.53 -83.82
N GLN A 22 -36.53 -24.23 -84.08
CA GLN A 22 -37.86 -23.60 -84.10
C GLN A 22 -38.81 -24.20 -85.15
N THR A 23 -38.28 -24.68 -86.28
CA THR A 23 -39.11 -25.36 -87.29
C THR A 23 -39.82 -26.61 -86.75
N HIS A 24 -39.33 -27.18 -85.64
CA HIS A 24 -39.92 -28.34 -84.99
C HIS A 24 -40.88 -28.00 -83.85
N PHE A 25 -40.94 -26.73 -83.40
CA PHE A 25 -41.78 -26.31 -82.26
C PHE A 25 -43.27 -26.62 -82.43
N PRO A 26 -43.91 -26.43 -83.61
CA PRO A 26 -45.32 -26.82 -83.79
C PRO A 26 -45.58 -28.32 -83.61
N SER A 27 -44.58 -29.17 -83.89
CA SER A 27 -44.69 -30.61 -83.66
C SER A 27 -44.56 -30.96 -82.17
N ILE A 28 -43.65 -30.28 -81.47
CA ILE A 28 -43.45 -30.42 -80.02
C ILE A 28 -44.69 -29.93 -79.27
N LEU A 29 -45.27 -28.78 -79.65
CA LEU A 29 -46.50 -28.25 -79.06
C LEU A 29 -47.68 -29.23 -79.17
N ARG A 30 -47.84 -29.90 -80.33
CA ARG A 30 -48.87 -30.93 -80.50
C ARG A 30 -48.61 -32.15 -79.62
N ALA A 31 -47.35 -32.56 -79.49
CA ALA A 31 -46.97 -33.66 -78.61
C ALA A 31 -47.21 -33.32 -77.13
N LEU A 32 -46.79 -32.13 -76.68
CA LEU A 32 -47.02 -31.64 -75.33
C LEU A 32 -48.51 -31.55 -75.01
N ALA A 33 -49.32 -30.94 -75.89
CA ALA A 33 -50.76 -30.82 -75.67
C ALA A 33 -51.46 -32.18 -75.50
N LYS A 34 -50.96 -33.23 -76.17
CA LYS A 34 -51.54 -34.58 -76.10
C LYS A 34 -50.98 -35.43 -74.96
N HIS A 35 -49.69 -35.31 -74.67
CA HIS A 35 -48.96 -36.29 -73.85
C HIS A 35 -48.47 -35.73 -72.51
N ALA A 36 -48.31 -34.41 -72.36
CA ALA A 36 -47.90 -33.81 -71.10
C ALA A 36 -48.97 -33.90 -69.99
N PRO A 37 -50.28 -33.73 -70.24
CA PRO A 37 -51.29 -33.84 -69.18
C PRO A 37 -51.26 -35.17 -68.41
N PRO A 38 -51.34 -36.36 -69.05
CA PRO A 38 -51.28 -37.62 -68.32
C PRO A 38 -49.90 -37.91 -67.70
N ALA A 39 -48.82 -37.31 -68.22
CA ALA A 39 -47.49 -37.40 -67.61
C ALA A 39 -47.39 -36.53 -66.33
N LEU A 40 -48.02 -35.35 -66.33
CA LEU A 40 -48.14 -34.52 -65.15
C LEU A 40 -49.03 -35.16 -64.09
N ASP A 41 -50.12 -35.84 -64.46
CA ASP A 41 -50.93 -36.58 -63.49
C ASP A 41 -50.06 -37.60 -62.73
N ARG A 42 -49.29 -38.42 -63.45
CA ARG A 42 -48.35 -39.36 -62.84
C ARG A 42 -47.29 -38.68 -61.98
N LEU A 43 -46.72 -37.56 -62.45
CA LEU A 43 -45.73 -36.82 -61.68
C LEU A 43 -46.31 -36.33 -60.35
N TYR A 44 -47.49 -35.71 -60.38
CA TYR A 44 -48.12 -35.16 -59.18
C TYR A 44 -48.67 -36.24 -58.25
N ASP A 45 -49.10 -37.39 -58.76
CA ASP A 45 -49.40 -38.57 -57.95
C ASP A 45 -48.11 -39.05 -57.23
N GLY A 46 -46.97 -39.04 -57.92
CA GLY A 46 -45.66 -39.32 -57.33
C GLY A 46 -45.23 -38.30 -56.27
N ILE A 47 -45.43 -37.01 -56.53
CA ILE A 47 -45.18 -35.93 -55.56
C ILE A 47 -46.04 -36.09 -54.30
N ALA A 48 -47.31 -36.48 -54.46
CA ALA A 48 -48.21 -36.73 -53.33
C ALA A 48 -47.82 -37.98 -52.52
N ALA A 49 -47.22 -38.97 -53.17
CA ALA A 49 -46.73 -40.20 -52.53
C ALA A 49 -45.36 -40.05 -51.86
N GLU A 50 -44.56 -39.05 -52.23
CA GLU A 50 -43.23 -38.79 -51.66
C GLU A 50 -43.33 -37.89 -50.41
N PRO A 51 -43.00 -38.39 -49.19
CA PRO A 51 -43.11 -37.60 -47.96
C PRO A 51 -42.37 -36.27 -48.00
N ALA A 52 -41.20 -36.21 -48.66
CA ALA A 52 -40.42 -34.98 -48.77
C ALA A 52 -41.08 -33.89 -49.65
N LEU A 53 -42.05 -34.25 -50.48
CA LEU A 53 -42.67 -33.34 -51.46
C LEU A 53 -44.15 -33.08 -51.21
N SER A 54 -44.86 -34.03 -50.59
CA SER A 54 -46.31 -33.93 -50.31
C SER A 54 -46.70 -32.64 -49.56
N GLY A 55 -45.83 -32.16 -48.67
CA GLY A 55 -46.05 -30.95 -47.86
C GLY A 55 -46.08 -29.64 -48.64
N PHE A 56 -45.62 -29.60 -49.89
CA PHE A 56 -45.67 -28.39 -50.73
C PHE A 56 -47.08 -28.05 -51.23
N PHE A 57 -48.01 -28.99 -51.17
CA PHE A 57 -49.36 -28.82 -51.69
C PHE A 57 -50.40 -29.09 -50.61
N SER A 58 -51.13 -28.05 -50.21
CA SER A 58 -52.15 -28.16 -49.15
C SER A 58 -53.54 -28.60 -49.63
N SER A 59 -53.77 -28.67 -50.95
CA SER A 59 -55.05 -29.06 -51.53
C SER A 59 -54.93 -29.54 -52.98
N GLN A 60 -55.89 -30.36 -53.42
CA GLN A 60 -55.99 -30.78 -54.82
C GLN A 60 -56.15 -29.60 -55.78
N ALA A 61 -56.83 -28.53 -55.37
CA ALA A 61 -56.96 -27.32 -56.18
C ALA A 61 -55.60 -26.64 -56.45
N MET A 62 -54.68 -26.68 -55.49
CA MET A 62 -53.32 -26.16 -55.66
C MET A 62 -52.51 -27.02 -56.63
N VAL A 63 -52.67 -28.35 -56.55
CA VAL A 63 -52.06 -29.30 -57.50
C VAL A 63 -52.54 -29.02 -58.92
N GLU A 64 -53.84 -28.92 -59.14
CA GLU A 64 -54.40 -28.64 -60.47
C GLU A 64 -53.99 -27.27 -60.99
N HIS A 65 -53.91 -26.26 -60.12
CA HIS A 65 -53.37 -24.95 -60.50
C HIS A 65 -51.88 -25.04 -60.93
N ALA A 66 -51.06 -25.78 -60.18
CA ALA A 66 -49.65 -25.97 -60.49
C ALA A 66 -49.45 -26.74 -61.80
N LYS A 67 -50.22 -27.82 -62.02
CA LYS A 67 -50.26 -28.55 -63.31
C LYS A 67 -50.58 -27.62 -64.47
N GLN A 68 -51.63 -26.80 -64.34
CA GLN A 68 -52.01 -25.86 -65.40
C GLN A 68 -50.91 -24.84 -65.67
N LYS A 69 -50.27 -24.29 -64.61
CA LYS A 69 -49.14 -23.37 -64.76
C LYS A 69 -47.93 -24.02 -65.42
N GLN A 70 -47.64 -25.28 -65.10
CA GLN A 70 -46.56 -26.04 -65.71
C GLN A 70 -46.82 -26.27 -67.21
N LEU A 71 -48.05 -26.67 -67.58
CA LEU A 71 -48.47 -26.82 -68.97
C LEU A 71 -48.39 -25.51 -69.74
N ASP A 72 -48.89 -24.42 -69.16
CA ASP A 72 -48.85 -23.09 -69.76
C ASP A 72 -47.41 -22.61 -69.98
N HIS A 73 -46.51 -22.86 -69.02
CA HIS A 73 -45.08 -22.54 -69.14
C HIS A 73 -44.43 -23.33 -70.27
N TRP A 74 -44.61 -24.66 -70.29
CA TRP A 74 -44.06 -25.52 -71.33
C TRP A 74 -44.62 -25.19 -72.72
N ARG A 75 -45.90 -24.83 -72.83
CA ARG A 75 -46.46 -24.35 -74.10
C ARG A 75 -45.72 -23.09 -74.57
N GLN A 76 -45.58 -22.10 -73.69
CA GLN A 76 -44.90 -20.83 -74.00
C GLN A 76 -43.42 -21.01 -74.36
N MET A 77 -42.75 -22.06 -73.89
CA MET A 77 -41.37 -22.37 -74.29
C MET A 77 -41.22 -22.60 -75.80
N PHE A 78 -42.28 -23.07 -76.47
CA PHE A 78 -42.26 -23.44 -77.88
C PHE A 78 -43.14 -22.52 -78.76
N GLU A 79 -43.65 -21.40 -78.23
CA GLU A 79 -44.47 -20.43 -79.00
C GLU A 79 -43.62 -19.45 -79.85
N GLY A 80 -42.31 -19.38 -79.62
CA GLY A 80 -41.41 -18.50 -80.37
C GLY A 80 -39.94 -18.64 -79.94
N ARG A 81 -39.07 -17.78 -80.47
CA ARG A 81 -37.65 -17.75 -80.06
C ARG A 81 -37.56 -17.43 -78.55
N PRO A 82 -36.69 -18.11 -77.78
CA PRO A 82 -36.42 -17.74 -76.40
C PRO A 82 -35.95 -16.28 -76.31
N ASP A 83 -36.72 -15.46 -75.59
CA ASP A 83 -36.51 -14.03 -75.41
C ASP A 83 -36.39 -13.67 -73.91
N GLU A 84 -36.27 -12.38 -73.61
CA GLU A 84 -36.13 -11.92 -72.23
C GLU A 84 -37.38 -12.21 -71.38
N ALA A 85 -38.56 -12.25 -72.01
CA ALA A 85 -39.79 -12.61 -71.32
C ALA A 85 -39.76 -14.09 -70.89
N TYR A 86 -39.25 -14.98 -71.74
CA TYR A 86 -38.97 -16.37 -71.39
C TYR A 86 -37.95 -16.48 -70.24
N ASN A 87 -36.80 -15.81 -70.34
CA ASN A 87 -35.79 -15.79 -69.28
C ASN A 87 -36.39 -15.38 -67.92
N THR A 88 -37.20 -14.32 -67.92
CA THR A 88 -37.88 -13.82 -66.70
C THR A 88 -38.81 -14.87 -66.10
N ARG A 89 -39.58 -15.60 -66.91
CA ARG A 89 -40.45 -16.68 -66.44
C ARG A 89 -39.65 -17.85 -65.86
N ALA A 90 -38.60 -18.31 -66.54
CA ALA A 90 -37.75 -19.39 -66.07
C ALA A 90 -37.03 -19.02 -64.75
N ARG A 91 -36.53 -17.79 -64.62
CA ARG A 91 -35.97 -17.27 -63.35
C ARG A 91 -37.00 -17.23 -62.23
N ARG A 92 -38.26 -16.90 -62.53
CA ARG A 92 -39.35 -16.91 -61.54
C ARG A 92 -39.57 -18.31 -60.95
N ILE A 93 -39.44 -19.36 -61.75
CA ILE A 93 -39.53 -20.75 -61.28
C ILE A 93 -38.40 -21.04 -60.28
N GLY A 94 -37.16 -20.72 -60.65
CA GLY A 94 -36.00 -20.85 -59.74
C GLY A 94 -36.18 -20.09 -58.42
N ASN A 95 -36.70 -18.86 -58.48
CA ASN A 95 -36.98 -18.05 -57.30
C ASN A 95 -38.06 -18.68 -56.39
N ILE A 96 -39.13 -19.23 -56.96
CA ILE A 96 -40.18 -19.91 -56.20
C ILE A 96 -39.60 -21.16 -55.53
N HIS A 97 -38.82 -21.97 -56.27
CA HIS A 97 -38.22 -23.18 -55.72
C HIS A 97 -37.24 -22.89 -54.58
N ALA A 98 -36.44 -21.83 -54.69
CA ALA A 98 -35.56 -21.40 -53.60
C ALA A 98 -36.35 -20.96 -52.36
N LYS A 99 -37.45 -20.23 -52.56
CA LYS A 99 -38.30 -19.74 -51.45
C LYS A 99 -39.01 -20.87 -50.71
N ILE A 100 -39.42 -21.92 -51.40
CA ILE A 100 -40.05 -23.08 -50.76
C ILE A 100 -39.00 -24.09 -50.27
N GLY A 101 -37.73 -23.96 -50.64
CA GLY A 101 -36.69 -24.92 -50.27
C GLY A 101 -36.79 -26.25 -51.00
N LEU A 102 -37.29 -26.27 -52.24
CA LEU A 102 -37.37 -27.49 -53.04
C LEU A 102 -35.97 -27.94 -53.45
N GLU A 103 -35.55 -29.12 -53.02
CA GLU A 103 -34.25 -29.68 -53.38
C GLU A 103 -34.12 -29.78 -54.92
N PRO A 104 -33.04 -29.25 -55.52
CA PRO A 104 -32.80 -29.30 -56.96
C PRO A 104 -32.96 -30.68 -57.59
N GLY A 105 -32.59 -31.75 -56.87
CA GLY A 105 -32.70 -33.13 -57.33
C GLY A 105 -34.14 -33.52 -57.70
N TRP A 106 -35.13 -33.12 -56.90
CA TRP A 106 -36.54 -33.39 -57.17
C TRP A 106 -37.06 -32.62 -58.39
N TYR A 107 -36.62 -31.37 -58.56
CA TYR A 107 -36.94 -30.58 -59.75
C TYR A 107 -36.37 -31.19 -61.03
N ILE A 108 -35.11 -31.63 -60.99
CA ILE A 108 -34.44 -32.30 -62.11
C ILE A 108 -35.14 -33.61 -62.46
N GLY A 109 -35.44 -34.43 -61.45
CA GLY A 109 -36.15 -35.70 -61.60
C GLY A 109 -37.54 -35.54 -62.21
N ALA A 110 -38.30 -34.53 -61.76
CA ALA A 110 -39.63 -34.22 -62.29
C ALA A 110 -39.59 -33.85 -63.78
N TYR A 111 -38.64 -33.00 -64.19
CA TYR A 111 -38.42 -32.67 -65.60
C TYR A 111 -38.02 -33.89 -66.41
N ALA A 112 -37.10 -34.72 -65.91
CA ALA A 112 -36.64 -35.92 -66.60
C ALA A 112 -37.77 -36.93 -66.83
N GLY A 113 -38.62 -37.15 -65.82
CA GLY A 113 -39.75 -38.09 -65.91
C GLY A 113 -40.78 -37.68 -66.96
N VAL A 114 -41.25 -36.42 -66.91
CA VAL A 114 -42.25 -35.95 -67.87
C VAL A 114 -41.68 -35.86 -69.29
N LEU A 115 -40.42 -35.43 -69.41
CA LEU A 115 -39.74 -35.37 -70.71
C LEU A 115 -39.59 -36.76 -71.33
N ALA A 116 -39.23 -37.78 -70.54
CA ALA A 116 -39.14 -39.16 -71.00
C ALA A 116 -40.49 -39.66 -71.51
N ASP A 117 -41.58 -39.44 -70.77
CA ASP A 117 -42.93 -39.84 -71.16
C ASP A 117 -43.36 -39.21 -72.50
N VAL A 118 -43.10 -37.92 -72.67
CA VAL A 118 -43.42 -37.20 -73.92
C VAL A 118 -42.55 -37.72 -75.08
N ILE A 119 -41.25 -37.95 -74.86
CA ILE A 119 -40.33 -38.49 -75.88
C ILE A 119 -40.77 -39.88 -76.34
N VAL A 120 -41.07 -40.78 -75.39
CA VAL A 120 -41.52 -42.14 -75.70
C VAL A 120 -42.83 -42.10 -76.49
N ALA A 121 -43.78 -41.25 -76.09
CA ALA A 121 -45.04 -41.09 -76.80
C ALA A 121 -44.85 -40.51 -78.23
N MET A 122 -43.94 -39.54 -78.40
CA MET A 122 -43.57 -39.00 -79.72
C MET A 122 -42.95 -40.08 -80.63
N ALA A 123 -42.12 -40.97 -80.06
CA ALA A 123 -41.52 -42.07 -80.80
C ALA A 123 -42.55 -43.11 -81.24
N ALA A 124 -43.46 -43.50 -80.34
CA ALA A 124 -44.52 -44.48 -80.60
C ALA A 124 -45.51 -44.02 -81.69
N GLY A 125 -45.72 -42.71 -81.83
CA GLY A 125 -46.61 -42.12 -82.85
C GLY A 125 -45.95 -41.84 -84.21
N SER A 126 -44.67 -42.18 -84.39
CA SER A 126 -43.90 -41.82 -85.60
C SER A 126 -43.89 -42.92 -86.67
N GLY A 127 -43.97 -42.54 -87.95
CA GLY A 127 -43.93 -43.49 -89.07
C GLY A 127 -42.52 -44.06 -89.30
N LEU A 128 -42.42 -45.37 -89.62
CA LEU A 128 -41.20 -46.18 -89.72
C LEU A 128 -40.23 -45.84 -90.89
N GLY A 129 -40.28 -44.64 -91.45
CA GLY A 129 -39.42 -44.20 -92.57
C GLY A 129 -38.24 -43.33 -92.15
N VAL A 130 -37.11 -43.43 -92.87
CA VAL A 130 -35.83 -42.71 -92.57
C VAL A 130 -36.03 -41.19 -92.39
N THR A 131 -36.82 -40.55 -93.25
CA THR A 131 -37.12 -39.10 -93.15
C THR A 131 -37.96 -38.76 -91.92
N GLY A 132 -38.87 -39.66 -91.51
CA GLY A 132 -39.70 -39.52 -90.32
C GLY A 132 -38.87 -39.63 -89.04
N SER A 133 -38.01 -40.65 -88.95
CA SER A 133 -37.07 -40.83 -87.83
C SER A 133 -36.12 -39.65 -87.67
N ARG A 134 -35.64 -39.06 -88.78
CA ARG A 134 -34.78 -37.87 -88.73
C ARG A 134 -35.51 -36.63 -88.20
N LYS A 135 -36.74 -36.37 -88.66
CA LYS A 135 -37.55 -35.24 -88.16
C LYS A 135 -37.94 -35.41 -86.69
N LEU A 136 -38.25 -36.63 -86.26
CA LEU A 136 -38.51 -36.96 -84.87
C LEU A 136 -37.26 -36.69 -84.01
N GLY A 137 -36.09 -37.16 -84.43
CA GLY A 137 -34.83 -36.94 -83.70
C GLY A 137 -34.50 -35.45 -83.54
N GLN A 138 -34.75 -34.64 -84.58
CA GLN A 138 -34.57 -33.19 -84.52
C GLN A 138 -35.58 -32.51 -83.56
N ALA A 139 -36.84 -32.95 -83.56
CA ALA A 139 -37.84 -32.44 -82.62
C ALA A 139 -37.51 -32.81 -81.17
N ILE A 140 -37.07 -34.05 -80.91
CA ILE A 140 -36.61 -34.49 -79.59
C ILE A 140 -35.38 -33.67 -79.16
N SER A 141 -34.41 -33.46 -80.06
CA SER A 141 -33.22 -32.66 -79.78
C SER A 141 -33.57 -31.21 -79.43
N ALA A 142 -34.46 -30.57 -80.19
CA ALA A 142 -34.94 -29.22 -79.92
C ALA A 142 -35.67 -29.12 -78.56
N MET A 143 -36.50 -30.13 -78.23
CA MET A 143 -37.20 -30.20 -76.95
C MET A 143 -36.23 -30.38 -75.77
N LEU A 144 -35.24 -31.27 -75.91
CA LEU A 144 -34.20 -31.49 -74.90
C LEU A 144 -33.39 -30.22 -74.64
N LYS A 145 -32.93 -29.52 -75.70
CA LYS A 145 -32.19 -28.26 -75.56
C LYS A 145 -33.00 -27.21 -74.81
N MET A 146 -34.27 -27.04 -75.17
CA MET A 146 -35.16 -26.10 -74.48
C MET A 146 -35.39 -26.49 -73.01
N ALA A 147 -35.61 -27.76 -72.72
CA ALA A 147 -35.78 -28.26 -71.35
C ALA A 147 -34.51 -28.05 -70.49
N MET A 148 -33.32 -28.28 -71.06
CA MET A 148 -32.04 -28.07 -70.36
C MET A 148 -31.73 -26.60 -70.13
N LEU A 149 -32.02 -25.72 -71.11
CA LEU A 149 -31.92 -24.27 -70.92
C LEU A 149 -32.84 -23.78 -69.81
N ASP A 150 -34.09 -24.25 -69.79
CA ASP A 150 -35.08 -23.88 -68.77
C ASP A 150 -34.64 -24.29 -67.36
N MET A 151 -34.15 -25.52 -67.23
CA MET A 151 -33.65 -26.07 -65.99
C MET A 151 -32.39 -25.33 -65.51
N GLU A 152 -31.46 -25.02 -66.40
CA GLU A 152 -30.25 -24.25 -66.08
C GLU A 152 -30.59 -22.87 -65.50
N ILE A 153 -31.52 -22.13 -66.13
CA ILE A 153 -31.91 -20.79 -65.68
C ILE A 153 -32.58 -20.87 -64.32
N ALA A 154 -33.47 -21.84 -64.12
CA ALA A 154 -34.16 -22.05 -62.84
C ALA A 154 -33.18 -22.46 -61.73
N LEU A 155 -32.26 -23.39 -61.98
CA LEU A 155 -31.29 -23.86 -60.99
C LEU A 155 -30.25 -22.79 -60.63
N SER A 156 -29.70 -22.06 -61.61
CA SER A 156 -28.81 -20.93 -61.35
C SER A 156 -29.50 -19.88 -60.47
N THR A 157 -30.76 -19.55 -60.78
CA THR A 157 -31.53 -18.60 -59.96
C THR A 157 -31.85 -19.16 -58.58
N TYR A 158 -32.08 -20.47 -58.45
CA TYR A 158 -32.30 -21.13 -57.16
C TYR A 158 -31.10 -20.93 -56.23
N PHE A 159 -29.91 -21.28 -56.71
CA PHE A 159 -28.69 -21.18 -55.91
C PHE A 159 -28.30 -19.73 -55.59
N ASP A 160 -28.50 -18.79 -56.53
CA ASP A 160 -28.28 -17.36 -56.28
C ASP A 160 -29.15 -16.87 -55.10
N VAL A 161 -30.46 -17.18 -55.13
CA VAL A 161 -31.41 -16.75 -54.08
C VAL A 161 -31.12 -17.43 -52.74
N ALA A 162 -30.82 -18.72 -52.74
CA ALA A 162 -30.51 -19.46 -51.51
C ALA A 162 -29.22 -18.96 -50.84
N ASN A 163 -28.17 -18.70 -51.62
CA ASN A 163 -26.90 -18.16 -51.13
C ASN A 163 -27.06 -16.72 -50.61
N GLU A 164 -27.87 -15.90 -51.27
CA GLU A 164 -28.14 -14.53 -50.81
C GLU A 164 -28.91 -14.52 -49.48
N ALA A 165 -29.92 -15.40 -49.32
CA ALA A 165 -30.64 -15.57 -48.06
C ALA A 165 -29.72 -16.05 -46.93
N LEU A 166 -28.82 -17.00 -47.21
CA LEU A 166 -27.83 -17.49 -46.26
C LEU A 166 -26.89 -16.37 -45.79
N ARG A 167 -26.33 -15.61 -46.74
CA ARG A 167 -25.44 -14.47 -46.44
C ARG A 167 -26.15 -13.38 -45.65
N SER A 168 -27.39 -13.05 -46.00
CA SER A 168 -28.19 -12.06 -45.25
C SER A 168 -28.36 -12.49 -43.80
N SER A 169 -28.74 -13.76 -43.57
CA SER A 169 -28.90 -14.31 -42.22
C SER A 169 -27.61 -14.22 -41.38
N VAL A 170 -26.46 -14.50 -41.99
CA VAL A 170 -25.15 -14.37 -41.32
C VAL A 170 -24.83 -12.93 -40.98
N ILE A 171 -25.07 -12.00 -41.92
CA ILE A 171 -24.85 -10.56 -41.70
C ILE A 171 -25.77 -10.03 -40.59
N ASP A 172 -27.04 -10.45 -40.59
CA ASP A 172 -28.01 -10.03 -39.58
C ASP A 172 -27.61 -10.52 -38.18
N LYS A 173 -27.24 -11.80 -38.04
CA LYS A 173 -26.75 -12.37 -36.77
C LYS A 173 -25.49 -11.67 -36.28
N LEU A 174 -24.52 -11.44 -37.16
CA LEU A 174 -23.28 -10.74 -36.81
C LEU A 174 -23.57 -9.28 -36.42
N GLY A 175 -24.46 -8.61 -37.15
CA GLY A 175 -24.90 -7.25 -36.87
C GLY A 175 -25.60 -7.13 -35.51
N ASP A 176 -26.44 -8.10 -35.15
CA ASP A 176 -27.07 -8.17 -33.83
C ASP A 176 -26.07 -8.36 -32.70
N SER A 177 -25.11 -9.28 -32.85
CA SER A 177 -24.07 -9.48 -31.84
C SER A 177 -23.16 -8.26 -31.69
N LEU A 178 -22.79 -7.62 -32.80
CA LEU A 178 -22.02 -6.36 -32.77
C LEU A 178 -22.79 -5.23 -32.10
N ARG A 179 -24.10 -5.09 -32.36
CA ARG A 179 -24.95 -4.09 -31.69
C ARG A 179 -24.95 -4.28 -30.18
N LYS A 180 -25.08 -5.52 -29.70
CA LYS A 180 -24.99 -5.81 -28.26
C LYS A 180 -23.64 -5.42 -27.67
N MET A 181 -22.53 -5.73 -28.37
CA MET A 181 -21.20 -5.31 -27.93
C MET A 181 -21.04 -3.78 -27.89
N THR A 182 -21.60 -3.05 -28.85
CA THR A 182 -21.57 -1.57 -28.84
C THR A 182 -22.41 -0.98 -27.70
N ASP A 183 -23.45 -1.68 -27.27
CA ASP A 183 -24.25 -1.33 -26.09
C ASP A 183 -23.58 -1.78 -24.78
N GLY A 184 -22.40 -2.40 -24.85
CA GLY A 184 -21.60 -2.84 -23.72
C GLY A 184 -21.87 -4.28 -23.27
N ASP A 185 -22.74 -5.04 -23.95
CA ASP A 185 -23.02 -6.44 -23.62
C ASP A 185 -22.04 -7.39 -24.32
N PHE A 186 -21.08 -7.89 -23.55
CA PHE A 186 -20.11 -8.90 -23.99
C PHE A 186 -20.52 -10.32 -23.60
N THR A 187 -21.73 -10.54 -23.08
CA THR A 187 -22.21 -11.88 -22.69
C THR A 187 -22.91 -12.61 -23.83
N ALA A 188 -23.37 -11.89 -24.85
CA ALA A 188 -24.06 -12.46 -25.99
C ALA A 188 -23.09 -13.16 -26.98
N ALA A 189 -23.11 -14.49 -27.00
CA ALA A 189 -22.36 -15.29 -27.95
C ALA A 189 -23.01 -15.29 -29.34
N LEU A 190 -22.19 -15.29 -30.38
CA LEU A 190 -22.57 -15.57 -31.75
C LEU A 190 -22.54 -17.08 -31.99
N THR A 191 -23.72 -17.68 -32.18
CA THR A 191 -23.87 -19.12 -32.41
C THR A 191 -24.61 -19.43 -33.71
N ASP A 192 -24.46 -20.68 -34.14
CA ASP A 192 -25.22 -21.29 -35.23
C ASP A 192 -25.02 -20.58 -36.58
N LEU A 193 -23.78 -20.19 -36.88
CA LEU A 193 -23.42 -19.82 -38.24
C LEU A 193 -23.28 -21.06 -39.14
N PRO A 194 -23.64 -20.97 -40.43
CA PRO A 194 -23.46 -22.06 -41.39
C PRO A 194 -22.00 -22.47 -41.52
N GLY A 195 -21.75 -23.72 -41.96
CA GLY A 195 -20.40 -24.32 -41.99
C GLY A 195 -19.31 -23.48 -42.64
N GLU A 196 -19.61 -22.77 -43.74
CA GLU A 196 -18.65 -21.90 -44.43
C GLU A 196 -18.25 -20.64 -43.63
N PHE A 197 -18.96 -20.32 -42.55
CA PHE A 197 -18.74 -19.15 -41.68
C PHE A 197 -18.30 -19.53 -40.25
N VAL A 198 -17.97 -20.79 -39.99
CA VAL A 198 -17.54 -21.25 -38.65
C VAL A 198 -16.26 -20.55 -38.20
N GLU A 199 -15.31 -20.31 -39.11
CA GLU A 199 -14.07 -19.58 -38.79
C GLU A 199 -14.36 -18.14 -38.34
N LEU A 200 -15.26 -17.45 -39.05
CA LEU A 200 -15.74 -16.12 -38.67
C LEU A 200 -16.41 -16.12 -37.29
N GLN A 201 -17.21 -17.13 -36.97
CA GLN A 201 -17.81 -17.30 -35.66
C GLN A 201 -16.74 -17.44 -34.57
N ASN A 202 -15.74 -18.31 -34.79
CA ASN A 202 -14.68 -18.58 -33.83
C ASN A 202 -13.81 -17.35 -33.58
N ASP A 203 -13.46 -16.60 -34.64
CA ASP A 203 -12.69 -15.36 -34.51
C ASP A 203 -13.46 -14.29 -33.74
N PHE A 204 -14.76 -14.14 -34.04
CA PHE A 204 -15.64 -13.23 -33.32
C PHE A 204 -15.72 -13.58 -31.82
N GLU A 205 -15.97 -14.86 -31.50
CA GLU A 205 -16.06 -15.31 -30.11
C GLU A 205 -14.73 -15.17 -29.36
N THR A 206 -13.61 -15.44 -30.04
CA THR A 206 -12.27 -15.26 -29.47
C THR A 206 -12.01 -13.79 -29.14
N MET A 207 -12.40 -12.87 -30.03
CA MET A 207 -12.30 -11.43 -29.77
C MET A 207 -13.20 -11.00 -28.61
N ARG A 208 -14.48 -11.40 -28.61
CA ARG A 208 -15.45 -11.08 -27.56
C ARG A 208 -14.93 -11.52 -26.20
N GLU A 209 -14.45 -12.75 -26.10
CA GLU A 209 -13.95 -13.32 -24.84
C GLU A 209 -12.68 -12.63 -24.35
N LYS A 210 -11.73 -12.32 -25.25
CA LYS A 210 -10.51 -11.59 -24.86
C LYS A 210 -10.82 -10.20 -24.32
N VAL A 211 -11.75 -9.47 -24.93
CA VAL A 211 -12.18 -8.16 -24.44
C VAL A 211 -12.90 -8.29 -23.10
N ARG A 212 -13.80 -9.29 -22.96
CA ARG A 212 -14.50 -9.58 -21.71
C ARG A 212 -13.53 -9.84 -20.56
N VAL A 213 -12.54 -10.71 -20.76
CA VAL A 213 -11.51 -11.04 -19.76
C VAL A 213 -10.68 -9.81 -19.40
N ALA A 214 -10.26 -9.02 -20.39
CA ALA A 214 -9.48 -7.80 -20.14
C ALA A 214 -10.26 -6.78 -19.31
N LEU A 215 -11.53 -6.54 -19.63
CA LEU A 215 -12.39 -5.62 -18.87
C LEU A 215 -12.66 -6.15 -17.44
N SER A 216 -12.86 -7.46 -17.27
CA SER A 216 -13.01 -8.07 -15.95
C SER A 216 -11.76 -7.90 -15.10
N ALA A 217 -10.56 -8.07 -15.68
CA ALA A 217 -9.30 -7.86 -14.98
C ALA A 217 -9.09 -6.39 -14.57
N VAL A 218 -9.53 -5.43 -15.39
CA VAL A 218 -9.53 -4.01 -15.04
C VAL A 218 -10.49 -3.73 -13.87
N SER A 219 -11.70 -4.31 -13.89
CA SER A 219 -12.65 -4.18 -12.78
C SER A 219 -12.09 -4.73 -11.46
N GLU A 220 -11.43 -5.88 -11.49
CA GLU A 220 -10.79 -6.47 -10.31
C GLU A 220 -9.63 -5.61 -9.81
N THR A 221 -8.79 -5.13 -10.74
CA THR A 221 -7.68 -4.22 -10.40
C THR A 221 -8.19 -2.94 -9.76
N ALA A 222 -9.27 -2.34 -10.27
CA ALA A 222 -9.88 -1.16 -9.68
C ALA A 222 -10.36 -1.41 -8.24
N GLN A 223 -10.99 -2.56 -7.97
CA GLN A 223 -11.40 -2.94 -6.61
C GLN A 223 -10.21 -3.09 -5.67
N ASN A 224 -9.12 -3.70 -6.14
CA ASN A 224 -7.89 -3.85 -5.36
C ASN A 224 -7.21 -2.50 -5.08
N VAL A 225 -7.22 -1.57 -6.05
CA VAL A 225 -6.69 -0.21 -5.85
C VAL A 225 -7.54 0.57 -4.84
N ASP A 226 -8.88 0.49 -4.91
CA ASP A 226 -9.75 1.12 -3.90
C ASP A 226 -9.47 0.56 -2.50
N LEU A 227 -9.36 -0.77 -2.36
CA LEU A 227 -9.03 -1.41 -1.09
C LEU A 227 -7.69 -0.92 -0.54
N GLY A 228 -6.62 -0.99 -1.33
CA GLY A 228 -5.30 -0.53 -0.93
C GLY A 228 -5.27 0.96 -0.59
N ALA A 229 -6.04 1.78 -1.31
CA ALA A 229 -6.21 3.19 -0.98
C ALA A 229 -6.92 3.39 0.38
N ARG A 230 -7.84 2.51 0.79
CA ARG A 230 -8.45 2.58 2.13
C ARG A 230 -7.46 2.22 3.22
N GLU A 231 -6.70 1.15 3.02
CA GLU A 231 -5.66 0.71 3.95
C GLU A 231 -4.61 1.80 4.16
N ILE A 232 -4.16 2.46 3.09
CA ILE A 232 -3.21 3.59 3.20
C ILE A 232 -3.81 4.75 4.02
N ARG A 233 -5.09 5.08 3.84
CA ARG A 233 -5.73 6.14 4.64
C ARG A 233 -5.84 5.79 6.11
N GLU A 234 -6.19 4.55 6.44
CA GLU A 234 -6.24 4.08 7.83
C GLU A 234 -4.85 4.10 8.46
N ALA A 235 -3.83 3.60 7.77
CA ALA A 235 -2.45 3.64 8.22
C ALA A 235 -1.93 5.08 8.39
N SER A 236 -2.31 5.99 7.48
CA SER A 236 -1.96 7.41 7.58
C SER A 236 -2.63 8.08 8.78
N HIS A 237 -3.88 7.69 9.11
CA HIS A 237 -4.58 8.20 10.28
C HIS A 237 -3.96 7.71 11.60
N ASP A 238 -3.55 6.44 11.67
CA ASP A 238 -2.78 5.91 12.80
C ASP A 238 -1.45 6.67 12.96
N LEU A 239 -0.72 6.86 11.86
CA LEU A 239 0.53 7.60 11.86
C LEU A 239 0.33 9.07 12.29
N ALA A 240 -0.76 9.71 11.89
CA ALA A 240 -1.13 11.06 12.33
C ALA A 240 -1.26 11.12 13.86
N THR A 241 -2.05 10.21 14.43
CA THR A 241 -2.31 10.13 15.88
C THR A 241 -1.01 9.93 16.66
N ARG A 242 -0.17 8.99 16.21
CA ARG A 242 1.14 8.74 16.82
C ARG A 242 2.10 9.92 16.68
N THR A 243 2.03 10.66 15.58
CA THR A 243 2.84 11.87 15.35
C THR A 243 2.42 12.99 16.30
N GLU A 244 1.12 13.15 16.55
CA GLU A 244 0.59 14.10 17.54
C GLU A 244 1.00 13.73 18.98
N GLU A 245 0.89 12.44 19.35
CA GLU A 245 1.35 11.94 20.65
C GLU A 245 2.87 12.13 20.84
N GLN A 246 3.63 11.90 19.79
CA GLN A 246 5.08 12.11 19.78
C GLN A 246 5.43 13.60 19.93
N ALA A 247 4.71 14.49 19.26
CA ALA A 247 4.88 15.93 19.42
C ALA A 247 4.64 16.38 20.87
N ALA A 248 3.54 15.93 21.49
CA ALA A 248 3.25 16.22 22.89
C ALA A 248 4.33 15.67 23.84
N SER A 249 4.86 14.48 23.55
CA SER A 249 5.95 13.87 24.33
C SER A 249 7.27 14.67 24.20
N LEU A 250 7.56 15.19 23.01
CA LEU A 250 8.74 16.04 22.76
C LEU A 250 8.62 17.40 23.45
N GLU A 251 7.42 18.00 23.48
CA GLU A 251 7.18 19.23 24.25
C GLU A 251 7.43 19.02 25.75
N ALA A 252 6.90 17.93 26.32
CA ALA A 252 7.12 17.58 27.71
C ALA A 252 8.60 17.27 28.02
N ALA A 253 9.29 16.58 27.11
CA ALA A 253 10.72 16.33 27.22
C ALA A 253 11.53 17.64 27.20
N SER A 254 11.24 18.54 26.25
CA SER A 254 11.89 19.85 26.14
C SER A 254 11.70 20.71 27.40
N ALA A 255 10.49 20.73 27.97
CA ALA A 255 10.19 21.39 29.23
C ALA A 255 11.00 20.78 30.39
N SER A 256 11.04 19.45 30.47
CA SER A 256 11.81 18.72 31.50
C SER A 256 13.31 18.99 31.39
N MET A 257 13.83 19.06 30.17
CA MET A 257 15.23 19.41 29.91
C MET A 257 15.57 20.84 30.29
N THR A 258 14.63 21.77 30.09
CA THR A 258 14.80 23.17 30.51
C THR A 258 14.88 23.28 32.02
N THR A 259 14.00 22.58 32.74
CA THR A 259 14.05 22.48 34.20
C THR A 259 15.35 21.82 34.68
N LEU A 260 15.77 20.72 34.04
CA LEU A 260 17.00 20.02 34.40
C LEU A 260 18.25 20.90 34.17
N ALA A 261 18.32 21.62 33.05
CA ALA A 261 19.39 22.57 32.78
C ALA A 261 19.48 23.65 33.86
N SER A 262 18.33 24.18 34.29
CA SER A 262 18.26 25.16 35.38
C SER A 262 18.78 24.57 36.69
N SER A 263 18.37 23.36 37.06
CA SER A 263 18.81 22.71 38.30
C SER A 263 20.32 22.42 38.31
N VAL A 264 20.88 22.01 37.18
CA VAL A 264 22.34 21.79 37.05
C VAL A 264 23.10 23.11 37.15
N GLN A 265 22.59 24.18 36.54
CA GLN A 265 23.19 25.52 36.66
C GLN A 265 23.20 25.99 38.13
N THR A 266 22.08 25.85 38.85
CA THR A 266 22.02 26.17 40.28
C THR A 266 22.96 25.30 41.10
N THR A 267 23.10 24.01 40.77
CA THR A 267 24.06 23.12 41.45
C THR A 267 25.51 23.59 41.27
N ALA A 268 25.87 24.07 40.08
CA ALA A 268 27.19 24.62 39.81
C ALA A 268 27.44 25.92 40.59
N GLU A 269 26.45 26.80 40.67
CA GLU A 269 26.49 28.05 41.45
C GLU A 269 26.62 27.77 42.95
N ASP A 270 25.81 26.84 43.49
CA ASP A 270 25.85 26.42 44.90
C ASP A 270 27.21 25.79 45.25
N ALA A 271 27.78 24.98 44.36
CA ALA A 271 29.11 24.41 44.54
C ALA A 271 30.21 25.51 44.56
N SER A 272 30.08 26.53 43.71
CA SER A 272 30.97 27.70 43.73
C SER A 272 30.84 28.49 45.04
N HIS A 273 29.62 28.76 45.50
CA HIS A 273 29.37 29.43 46.77
C HIS A 273 29.88 28.62 47.98
N MET A 274 29.72 27.29 47.93
CA MET A 274 30.27 26.39 48.95
C MET A 274 31.78 26.47 49.00
N ARG A 275 32.47 26.43 47.85
CA ARG A 275 33.93 26.57 47.78
C ARG A 275 34.40 27.87 48.44
N ASP A 276 33.75 28.98 48.16
CA ASP A 276 34.13 30.28 48.71
C ASP A 276 33.93 30.32 50.24
N SER A 277 32.84 29.75 50.74
CA SER A 277 32.56 29.63 52.19
C SER A 277 33.56 28.71 52.90
N VAL A 278 33.92 27.60 52.26
CA VAL A 278 34.91 26.63 52.76
C VAL A 278 36.30 27.27 52.78
N GLN A 279 36.67 28.07 51.78
CA GLN A 279 37.93 28.80 51.76
C GLN A 279 38.01 29.82 52.92
N GLN A 280 36.90 30.49 53.24
CA GLN A 280 36.84 31.38 54.40
C GLN A 280 37.03 30.61 55.71
N ALA A 281 36.30 29.50 55.88
CA ALA A 281 36.44 28.63 57.06
C ALA A 281 37.86 28.05 57.19
N HIS A 282 38.52 27.75 56.08
CA HIS A 282 39.91 27.28 56.05
C HIS A 282 40.86 28.34 56.59
N ASN A 283 40.72 29.59 56.13
CA ASN A 283 41.53 30.71 56.59
C ASN A 283 41.31 30.97 58.09
N ASP A 284 40.06 30.95 58.56
CA ASP A 284 39.72 31.13 59.97
C ASP A 284 40.32 30.01 60.84
N ALA A 285 40.27 28.76 60.38
CA ALA A 285 40.87 27.62 61.08
C ALA A 285 42.40 27.69 61.12
N GLN A 286 43.05 28.14 60.04
CA GLN A 286 44.49 28.39 60.02
C GLN A 286 44.89 29.50 60.99
N GLN A 287 44.13 30.59 61.03
CA GLN A 287 44.39 31.69 61.96
C GLN A 287 44.15 31.27 63.42
N GLY A 288 43.09 30.50 63.69
CA GLY A 288 42.84 29.89 65.00
C GLY A 288 43.98 28.97 65.44
N GLY A 289 44.50 28.14 64.53
CA GLY A 289 45.67 27.30 64.78
C GLY A 289 46.93 28.10 65.12
N ALA A 290 47.17 29.22 64.43
CA ALA A 290 48.30 30.11 64.72
C ALA A 290 48.19 30.74 66.12
N VAL A 291 47.02 31.26 66.48
CA VAL A 291 46.76 31.83 67.82
C VAL A 291 46.94 30.78 68.93
N VAL A 292 46.48 29.56 68.71
CA VAL A 292 46.70 28.46 69.65
C VAL A 292 48.19 28.12 69.76
N GLY A 293 48.94 28.13 68.66
CA GLY A 293 50.39 27.96 68.66
C GLY A 293 51.10 29.02 69.51
N GLU A 294 50.72 30.30 69.38
CA GLU A 294 51.22 31.38 70.23
C GLU A 294 50.86 31.18 71.71
N ALA A 295 49.63 30.71 71.99
CA ALA A 295 49.18 30.43 73.35
C ALA A 295 49.98 29.27 74.01
N VAL A 296 50.34 28.24 73.25
CA VAL A 296 51.21 27.15 73.74
C VAL A 296 52.59 27.70 74.13
N LEU A 297 53.17 28.58 73.30
CA LEU A 297 54.46 29.20 73.61
C LEU A 297 54.38 30.03 74.89
N ALA A 298 53.35 30.87 75.02
CA ALA A 298 53.14 31.68 76.23
C ALA A 298 52.95 30.84 77.49
N MET A 299 52.17 29.74 77.42
CA MET A 299 51.97 28.84 78.56
C MET A 299 53.25 28.08 78.94
N ASN A 300 54.07 27.69 77.97
CA ASN A 300 55.38 27.09 78.23
C ASN A 300 56.34 28.09 78.90
N ASP A 301 56.31 29.36 78.53
CA ASP A 301 57.11 30.40 79.18
C ASP A 301 56.63 30.67 80.62
N ILE A 302 55.31 30.67 80.86
CA ILE A 302 54.74 30.72 82.21
C ILE A 302 55.17 29.50 83.04
N HIS A 303 55.12 28.30 82.47
CA HIS A 303 55.55 27.08 83.13
C HIS A 303 57.03 27.15 83.55
N ARG A 304 57.90 27.61 82.63
CA ARG A 304 59.32 27.84 82.92
C ARG A 304 59.52 28.88 84.02
N SER A 305 58.79 29.98 83.98
CA SER A 305 58.84 31.03 85.00
C SER A 305 58.44 30.51 86.39
N ALA A 306 57.37 29.70 86.47
CA ALA A 306 56.94 29.07 87.72
C ALA A 306 58.01 28.12 88.29
N GLN A 307 58.69 27.33 87.44
CA GLN A 307 59.80 26.49 87.88
C GLN A 307 60.98 27.29 88.42
N GLU A 308 61.35 28.39 87.76
CA GLU A 308 62.41 29.29 88.23
C GLU A 308 62.05 29.95 89.57
N ILE A 309 60.80 30.41 89.74
CA ILE A 309 60.32 30.92 91.03
C ILE A 309 60.42 29.83 92.10
N GLY A 310 60.02 28.58 91.80
CA GLY A 310 60.14 27.46 92.74
C GLY A 310 61.58 27.20 93.21
N LYS A 311 62.58 27.37 92.32
CA LYS A 311 64.01 27.30 92.67
C LYS A 311 64.41 28.45 93.59
N ILE A 312 64.00 29.68 93.28
CA ILE A 312 64.29 30.87 94.09
C ILE A 312 63.72 30.70 95.51
N ILE A 313 62.47 30.24 95.63
CA ILE A 313 61.83 30.02 96.93
C ILE A 313 62.55 28.93 97.73
N SER A 314 63.07 27.89 97.07
CA SER A 314 63.88 26.86 97.74
C SER A 314 65.22 27.43 98.27
N VAL A 315 65.82 28.40 97.57
CA VAL A 315 67.00 29.13 98.07
C VAL A 315 66.64 30.01 99.27
N ILE A 316 65.50 30.71 99.23
CA ILE A 316 65.02 31.55 100.35
C ILE A 316 64.76 30.71 101.60
N ASP A 317 64.11 29.55 101.47
CA ASP A 317 63.91 28.59 102.56
C ASP A 317 65.27 28.14 103.14
N GLY A 318 66.24 27.84 102.28
CA GLY A 318 67.61 27.54 102.69
C GLY A 318 68.29 28.68 103.47
N ILE A 319 68.12 29.94 103.02
CA ILE A 319 68.65 31.12 103.72
C ILE A 319 67.95 31.29 105.08
N ALA A 320 66.62 31.11 105.14
CA ALA A 320 65.87 31.18 106.39
C ALA A 320 66.33 30.11 107.38
N PHE A 321 66.57 28.88 106.93
CA PHE A 321 67.13 27.80 107.74
C PHE A 321 68.53 28.14 108.27
N GLN A 322 69.43 28.62 107.41
CA GLN A 322 70.77 29.07 107.80
C GLN A 322 70.72 30.22 108.81
N THR A 323 69.81 31.18 108.61
CA THR A 323 69.60 32.33 109.51
C THR A 323 69.08 31.87 110.87
N ASN A 324 68.16 30.92 110.90
CA ASN A 324 67.65 30.30 112.13
C ASN A 324 68.76 29.57 112.91
N LEU A 325 69.67 28.86 112.22
CA LEU A 325 70.84 28.23 112.85
C LEU A 325 71.87 29.25 113.36
N LEU A 326 72.15 30.31 112.60
CA LEU A 326 73.03 31.40 113.02
C LEU A 326 72.48 32.11 114.26
N ALA A 327 71.18 32.41 114.27
CA ALA A 327 70.48 33.03 115.39
C ALA A 327 70.46 32.12 116.63
N LEU A 328 70.29 30.81 116.44
CA LEU A 328 70.42 29.83 117.52
C LEU A 328 71.82 29.82 118.13
N ASN A 329 72.86 29.77 117.29
CA ASN A 329 74.26 29.82 117.73
C ASN A 329 74.57 31.13 118.48
N ALA A 330 74.09 32.26 117.96
CA ALA A 330 74.23 33.56 118.62
C ALA A 330 73.47 33.63 119.95
N GLY A 331 72.28 33.04 120.03
CA GLY A 331 71.50 32.94 121.26
C GLY A 331 72.18 32.07 122.33
N VAL A 332 72.82 30.97 121.92
CA VAL A 332 73.63 30.11 122.81
C VAL A 332 74.85 30.86 123.34
N GLU A 333 75.59 31.57 122.48
CA GLU A 333 76.78 32.34 122.90
C GLU A 333 76.40 33.55 123.78
N ALA A 334 75.25 34.18 123.51
CA ALA A 334 74.70 35.25 124.35
C ALA A 334 74.28 34.73 125.75
N ALA A 335 73.70 33.54 125.84
CA ALA A 335 73.42 32.89 127.13
C ALA A 335 74.70 32.54 127.89
N ARG A 336 75.76 32.16 127.16
CA ARG A 336 77.09 31.86 127.72
C ARG A 336 77.79 33.09 128.31
N ALA A 337 77.52 34.27 127.76
CA ALA A 337 78.06 35.56 128.25
C ALA A 337 77.31 36.13 129.49
N GLY A 338 76.27 35.46 130.00
CA GLY A 338 75.57 35.85 131.22
C GLY A 338 74.86 37.21 131.14
N ASP A 339 74.98 38.05 132.18
CA ASP A 339 74.30 39.36 132.26
C ASP A 339 74.75 40.35 131.17
N ALA A 340 75.98 40.25 130.67
CA ALA A 340 76.50 41.10 129.59
C ALA A 340 75.88 40.76 128.21
N GLY A 341 75.36 39.54 128.04
CA GLY A 341 74.79 39.04 126.78
C GLY A 341 73.27 39.23 126.64
N ARG A 342 72.56 39.74 127.66
CA ARG A 342 71.08 39.83 127.68
C ARG A 342 70.48 40.56 126.48
N GLY A 343 71.07 41.69 126.06
CA GLY A 343 70.62 42.44 124.88
C GLY A 343 70.80 41.67 123.58
N PHE A 344 71.92 40.95 123.45
CA PHE A 344 72.20 40.09 122.29
C PHE A 344 71.28 38.87 122.24
N ALA A 345 70.91 38.29 123.39
CA ALA A 345 69.98 37.16 123.45
C ALA A 345 68.57 37.53 122.95
N VAL A 346 68.08 38.75 123.25
CA VAL A 346 66.80 39.25 122.73
C VAL A 346 66.84 39.42 121.21
N VAL A 347 67.91 40.03 120.68
CA VAL A 347 68.08 40.18 119.23
C VAL A 347 68.20 38.82 118.55
N ALA A 348 68.94 37.88 119.12
CA ALA A 348 69.07 36.52 118.58
C ALA A 348 67.72 35.79 118.53
N ASN A 349 66.87 35.93 119.56
CA ASN A 349 65.52 35.36 119.55
C ASN A 349 64.61 36.04 118.53
N GLU A 350 64.69 37.36 118.35
CA GLU A 350 63.89 38.08 117.35
C GLU A 350 64.31 37.70 115.92
N VAL A 351 65.61 37.60 115.65
CA VAL A 351 66.14 37.12 114.36
C VAL A 351 65.72 35.67 114.10
N ARG A 352 65.71 34.83 115.14
CA ARG A 352 65.23 33.44 115.04
C ARG A 352 63.75 33.36 114.70
N ALA A 353 62.90 34.15 115.39
CA ALA A 353 61.48 34.23 115.11
C ALA A 353 61.20 34.75 113.69
N LEU A 354 61.96 35.74 113.21
CA LEU A 354 61.88 36.24 111.83
C LEU A 354 62.31 35.19 110.80
N ALA A 355 63.35 34.41 111.09
CA ALA A 355 63.81 33.32 110.25
C ALA A 355 62.76 32.19 110.14
N GLN A 356 62.11 31.82 111.26
CA GLN A 356 61.01 30.85 111.25
C GLN A 356 59.80 31.36 110.45
N ARG A 357 59.39 32.62 110.64
CA ARG A 357 58.32 33.24 109.85
C ARG A 357 58.66 33.31 108.35
N SER A 358 59.92 33.59 108.01
CA SER A 358 60.39 33.58 106.62
C SER A 358 60.33 32.18 106.01
N ALA A 359 60.69 31.13 106.77
CA ALA A 359 60.60 29.75 106.32
C ALA A 359 59.14 29.30 106.09
N GLU A 360 58.23 29.63 107.03
CA GLU A 360 56.79 29.37 106.87
C GLU A 360 56.23 30.06 105.61
N ALA A 361 56.53 31.35 105.43
CA ALA A 361 56.10 32.10 104.24
C ALA A 361 56.70 31.52 102.94
N ALA A 362 57.96 31.09 102.96
CA ALA A 362 58.58 30.42 101.81
C ALA A 362 57.89 29.08 101.49
N LEU A 363 57.49 28.31 102.51
CA LEU A 363 56.78 27.04 102.35
C LEU A 363 55.38 27.24 101.74
N ASP A 364 54.66 28.27 102.19
CA ASP A 364 53.36 28.65 101.64
C ASP A 364 53.46 29.09 100.17
N ILE A 365 54.45 29.92 99.83
CA ILE A 365 54.69 30.31 98.43
C ILE A 365 55.08 29.08 97.59
N LYS A 366 55.92 28.18 98.12
CA LYS A 366 56.31 26.95 97.43
C LYS A 366 55.10 26.08 97.11
N LYS A 367 54.15 25.96 98.04
CA LYS A 367 52.89 25.25 97.81
C LYS A 367 52.06 25.92 96.71
N LEU A 368 51.86 27.24 96.77
CA LEU A 368 51.11 27.99 95.75
C LEU A 368 51.74 27.89 94.34
N ILE A 369 53.07 27.94 94.25
CA ILE A 369 53.80 27.77 92.98
C ILE A 369 53.70 26.33 92.47
N GLY A 370 53.71 25.34 93.36
CA GLY A 370 53.48 23.93 93.02
C GLY A 370 52.07 23.72 92.44
N GLU A 371 51.04 24.23 93.11
CA GLU A 371 49.65 24.20 92.62
C GLU A 371 49.51 24.95 91.28
N SER A 372 50.14 26.13 91.15
CA SER A 372 50.13 26.90 89.90
C SER A 372 50.82 26.15 88.75
N SER A 373 51.92 25.44 89.02
CA SER A 373 52.63 24.65 88.00
C SER A 373 51.77 23.52 87.46
N VAL A 374 51.02 22.83 88.32
CA VAL A 374 50.06 21.78 87.92
C VAL A 374 48.93 22.36 87.06
N GLN A 375 48.41 23.55 87.43
CA GLN A 375 47.38 24.23 86.64
C GLN A 375 47.89 24.65 85.26
N VAL A 376 49.12 25.17 85.18
CA VAL A 376 49.75 25.57 83.91
C VAL A 376 50.03 24.35 83.04
N GLU A 377 50.53 23.25 83.60
CA GLU A 377 50.77 22.00 82.87
C GLU A 377 49.49 21.46 82.23
N ARG A 378 48.39 21.43 82.99
CA ARG A 378 47.05 21.11 82.45
C ARG A 378 46.61 22.10 81.37
N GLY A 379 46.93 23.39 81.53
CA GLY A 379 46.67 24.42 80.53
C GLY A 379 47.41 24.16 79.22
N VAL A 380 48.70 23.83 79.28
CA VAL A 380 49.52 23.47 78.11
C VAL A 380 48.91 22.26 77.38
N GLU A 381 48.50 21.22 78.12
CA GLU A 381 47.87 20.03 77.54
C GLU A 381 46.57 20.36 76.79
N LEU A 382 45.65 21.11 77.41
CA LEU A 382 44.37 21.48 76.79
C LEU A 382 44.54 22.38 75.56
N VAL A 383 45.48 23.32 75.61
CA VAL A 383 45.79 24.18 74.46
C VAL A 383 46.45 23.37 73.34
N GLY A 384 47.33 22.41 73.67
CA GLY A 384 47.90 21.47 72.70
C GLY A 384 46.82 20.63 71.99
N GLN A 385 45.89 20.04 72.75
CA GLN A 385 44.73 19.31 72.20
C GLN A 385 43.85 20.19 71.30
N SER A 386 43.72 21.48 71.64
CA SER A 386 43.02 22.46 70.80
C SER A 386 43.76 22.66 69.47
N GLY A 387 45.10 22.73 69.50
CA GLY A 387 45.94 22.86 68.31
C GLY A 387 45.79 21.66 67.37
N ASP A 388 45.86 20.44 67.91
CA ASP A 388 45.62 19.21 67.15
C ASP A 388 44.22 19.18 66.53
N THR A 389 43.23 19.75 67.23
CA THR A 389 41.85 19.83 66.74
C THR A 389 41.73 20.81 65.57
N PHE A 390 42.35 22.00 65.64
CA PHE A 390 42.42 22.93 64.51
C PHE A 390 43.14 22.32 63.31
N ALA A 391 44.23 21.58 63.52
CA ALA A 391 44.93 20.90 62.42
C ALA A 391 44.03 19.89 61.69
N ARG A 392 43.23 19.10 62.43
CA ARG A 392 42.23 18.19 61.83
C ARG A 392 41.13 18.94 61.09
N ILE A 393 40.67 20.08 61.63
CA ILE A 393 39.66 20.93 60.97
C ILE A 393 40.21 21.45 59.64
N VAL A 394 41.43 21.99 59.61
CA VAL A 394 42.08 22.49 58.38
C VAL A 394 42.12 21.39 57.31
N ALA A 395 42.57 20.19 57.67
CA ALA A 395 42.61 19.05 56.74
C ALA A 395 41.22 18.69 56.20
N LYS A 396 40.19 18.63 57.06
CA LYS A 396 38.82 18.29 56.65
C LYS A 396 38.17 19.37 55.79
N VAL A 397 38.43 20.64 56.09
CA VAL A 397 37.94 21.76 55.27
C VAL A 397 38.59 21.73 53.88
N GLY A 398 39.88 21.36 53.78
CA GLY A 398 40.54 21.11 52.49
C GLY A 398 39.86 20.02 51.67
N GLU A 399 39.54 18.87 52.28
CA GLU A 399 38.80 17.78 51.60
C GLU A 399 37.42 18.25 51.07
N ILE A 400 36.71 19.12 51.83
CA ILE A 400 35.42 19.67 51.40
C ILE A 400 35.59 20.63 50.21
N ALA A 401 36.66 21.42 50.18
CA ALA A 401 36.96 22.33 49.07
C ALA A 401 37.18 21.55 47.76
N ASP A 402 37.93 20.45 47.84
CA ASP A 402 38.15 19.55 46.70
C ASP A 402 36.85 18.93 46.19
N LEU A 403 35.96 18.51 47.11
CA LEU A 403 34.66 17.97 46.75
C LEU A 403 33.78 19.03 46.05
N ALA A 404 33.76 20.26 46.56
CA ALA A 404 33.02 21.36 45.94
C ALA A 404 33.51 21.66 44.51
N ASN A 405 34.83 21.65 44.29
CA ASN A 405 35.41 21.79 42.94
C ASN A 405 35.00 20.66 42.00
N ASN A 406 34.99 19.41 42.48
CA ASN A 406 34.55 18.26 41.70
C ASN A 406 33.06 18.38 41.32
N ILE A 407 32.19 18.82 42.25
CA ILE A 407 30.76 19.03 41.96
C ILE A 407 30.59 20.10 40.88
N ALA A 408 31.29 21.23 40.97
CA ALA A 408 31.20 22.30 39.97
C ALA A 408 31.66 21.82 38.58
N THR A 409 32.72 21.01 38.53
CA THR A 409 33.24 20.42 37.27
C THR A 409 32.21 19.48 36.64
N VAL A 410 31.68 18.53 37.42
CA VAL A 410 30.66 17.58 36.95
C VAL A 410 29.38 18.28 36.51
N ALA A 411 28.96 19.33 37.23
CA ALA A 411 27.80 20.12 36.83
C ALA A 411 28.03 20.83 35.49
N GLY A 412 29.24 21.34 35.23
CA GLY A 412 29.62 21.90 33.93
C GLY A 412 29.56 20.87 32.79
N GLU A 413 30.05 19.65 33.03
CA GLU A 413 29.96 18.55 32.06
C GLU A 413 28.50 18.15 31.80
N GLN A 414 27.68 18.02 32.85
CA GLN A 414 26.25 17.74 32.73
C GLN A 414 25.51 18.81 31.92
N ALA A 415 25.81 20.09 32.13
CA ALA A 415 25.21 21.18 31.36
C ALA A 415 25.52 21.05 29.85
N SER A 416 26.75 20.67 29.51
CA SER A 416 27.16 20.39 28.13
C SER A 416 26.37 19.21 27.53
N HIS A 417 26.25 18.10 28.26
CA HIS A 417 25.47 16.94 27.82
C HIS A 417 23.98 17.25 27.64
N ILE A 418 23.38 18.03 28.54
CA ILE A 418 22.00 18.51 28.41
C ILE A 418 21.84 19.38 27.16
N GLY A 419 22.83 20.22 26.84
CA GLY A 419 22.88 20.99 25.60
C GLY A 419 22.87 20.11 24.36
N GLN A 420 23.67 19.04 24.34
CA GLN A 420 23.69 18.09 23.23
C GLN A 420 22.37 17.31 23.09
N THR A 421 21.80 16.84 24.19
CA THR A 421 20.50 16.15 24.16
C THR A 421 19.37 17.08 23.68
N ARG A 422 19.46 18.39 23.96
CA ARG A 422 18.49 19.38 23.46
C ARG A 422 18.51 19.48 21.93
N GLU A 423 19.70 19.42 21.32
CA GLU A 423 19.81 19.39 19.86
C GLU A 423 19.18 18.13 19.28
N THR A 424 19.40 16.96 19.90
CA THR A 424 18.73 15.72 19.47
C THR A 424 17.20 15.81 19.58
N VAL A 425 16.67 16.42 20.64
CA VAL A 425 15.22 16.66 20.77
C VAL A 425 14.71 17.59 19.67
N ARG A 426 15.49 18.60 19.28
CA ARG A 426 15.17 19.49 18.16
C ARG A 426 15.19 18.77 16.81
N GLU A 427 16.14 17.87 16.58
CA GLU A 427 16.14 17.01 15.38
C GLU A 427 14.89 16.11 15.32
N LEU A 428 14.50 15.51 16.47
CA LEU A 428 13.28 14.72 16.56
C LEU A 428 12.01 15.54 16.30
N ASP A 429 11.97 16.81 16.73
CA ASP A 429 10.87 17.72 16.41
C ASP A 429 10.76 17.97 14.90
N VAL A 430 11.89 18.25 14.22
CA VAL A 430 11.91 18.40 12.76
C VAL A 430 11.41 17.14 12.05
N MET A 431 11.86 15.95 12.47
CA MET A 431 11.37 14.68 11.91
C MET A 431 9.88 14.47 12.17
N THR A 432 9.38 14.87 13.35
CA THR A 432 7.96 14.78 13.71
C THR A 432 7.12 15.67 12.80
N GLN A 433 7.58 16.89 12.50
CA GLN A 433 6.91 17.77 11.53
C GLN A 433 6.95 17.23 10.10
N GLN A 434 8.05 16.61 9.69
CA GLN A 434 8.14 15.93 8.39
C GLN A 434 7.17 14.73 8.31
N ASN A 435 7.01 13.97 9.38
CA ASN A 435 6.02 12.89 9.45
C ASN A 435 4.60 13.43 9.30
N ALA A 436 4.27 14.56 9.93
CA ALA A 436 2.97 15.20 9.77
C ALA A 436 2.72 15.62 8.31
N ALA A 437 3.71 16.21 7.63
CA ALA A 437 3.61 16.55 6.22
C ALA A 437 3.45 15.29 5.33
N MET A 438 4.23 14.24 5.59
CA MET A 438 4.09 12.97 4.87
C MET A 438 2.73 12.32 5.05
N VAL A 439 2.13 12.43 6.24
CA VAL A 439 0.77 11.94 6.52
C VAL A 439 -0.26 12.68 5.66
N GLU A 440 -0.14 14.00 5.53
CA GLU A 440 -1.04 14.78 4.67
C GLU A 440 -0.88 14.39 3.20
N GLU A 441 0.35 14.26 2.72
CA GLU A 441 0.67 13.84 1.35
C GLU A 441 0.16 12.43 1.05
N ALA A 442 0.40 11.46 1.95
CA ALA A 442 -0.06 10.09 1.82
C ALA A 442 -1.59 10.00 1.82
N THR A 443 -2.25 10.77 2.69
CA THR A 443 -3.71 10.85 2.73
C THR A 443 -4.28 11.43 1.42
N ALA A 444 -3.65 12.47 0.88
CA ALA A 444 -4.04 13.06 -0.41
C ALA A 444 -3.83 12.08 -1.57
N ALA A 445 -2.67 11.41 -1.63
CA ALA A 445 -2.37 10.40 -2.63
C ALA A 445 -3.37 9.22 -2.58
N ALA A 446 -3.70 8.73 -1.39
CA ALA A 446 -4.67 7.67 -1.21
C ALA A 446 -6.09 8.10 -1.62
N ARG A 447 -6.49 9.37 -1.40
CA ARG A 447 -7.76 9.90 -1.93
C ARG A 447 -7.77 9.93 -3.46
N ASN A 448 -6.66 10.33 -4.08
CA ASN A 448 -6.53 10.34 -5.54
C ASN A 448 -6.60 8.92 -6.12
N LEU A 449 -5.93 7.94 -5.50
CA LEU A 449 -6.01 6.53 -5.90
C LEU A 449 -7.43 5.98 -5.80
N ALA A 450 -8.15 6.27 -4.71
CA ALA A 450 -9.55 5.89 -4.56
C ALA A 450 -10.43 6.52 -5.66
N GLY A 451 -10.21 7.80 -5.98
CA GLY A 451 -10.93 8.47 -7.07
C GLY A 451 -10.66 7.86 -8.44
N GLU A 452 -9.41 7.46 -8.73
CA GLU A 452 -9.08 6.80 -10.00
C GLU A 452 -9.64 5.37 -10.06
N ALA A 453 -9.65 4.65 -8.94
CA ALA A 453 -10.32 3.35 -8.83
C ALA A 453 -11.82 3.45 -9.08
N ASP A 454 -12.50 4.44 -8.48
CA ASP A 454 -13.92 4.71 -8.72
C ASP A 454 -14.18 5.03 -10.20
N ARG A 455 -13.31 5.83 -10.82
CA ARG A 455 -13.41 6.16 -12.25
C ARG A 455 -13.23 4.94 -13.14
N MET A 456 -12.25 4.07 -12.86
CA MET A 456 -12.08 2.81 -13.58
C MET A 456 -13.30 1.90 -13.41
N ALA A 457 -13.84 1.81 -12.20
CA ALA A 457 -15.04 1.02 -11.91
C ALA A 457 -16.28 1.56 -12.63
N GLU A 458 -16.43 2.89 -12.75
CA GLU A 458 -17.50 3.51 -13.53
C GLU A 458 -17.35 3.19 -15.02
N LEU A 459 -16.15 3.38 -15.58
CA LEU A 459 -15.85 3.09 -16.98
C LEU A 459 -16.12 1.62 -17.34
N VAL A 460 -15.72 0.68 -16.48
CA VAL A 460 -15.98 -0.75 -16.69
C VAL A 460 -17.43 -1.13 -16.38
N GLY A 461 -18.09 -0.44 -15.44
CA GLY A 461 -19.47 -0.70 -15.03
C GLY A 461 -20.51 -0.46 -16.12
N HIS A 462 -20.14 0.20 -17.22
CA HIS A 462 -20.95 0.28 -18.43
C HIS A 462 -21.04 -1.03 -19.20
N PHE A 463 -20.11 -1.96 -18.98
CA PHE A 463 -20.04 -3.24 -19.69
C PHE A 463 -20.69 -4.37 -18.89
N VAL A 464 -21.49 -5.20 -19.55
CA VAL A 464 -22.04 -6.44 -19.01
C VAL A 464 -21.07 -7.57 -19.34
N LEU A 465 -20.36 -8.06 -18.31
CA LEU A 465 -19.27 -9.03 -18.45
C LEU A 465 -19.59 -10.44 -17.94
N ASP A 466 -20.64 -10.55 -17.11
CA ASP A 466 -21.14 -11.82 -16.57
C ASP A 466 -22.67 -11.86 -16.70
N ALA A 467 -23.19 -12.91 -17.32
CA ALA A 467 -24.64 -13.13 -17.44
C ALA A 467 -25.33 -13.34 -16.08
N ASN A 468 -24.55 -13.63 -15.03
CA ASN A 468 -25.03 -13.96 -13.69
C ASN A 468 -24.88 -12.82 -12.66
N ARG A 469 -24.31 -11.67 -13.04
CA ARG A 469 -24.37 -10.44 -12.22
C ARG A 469 -25.64 -9.67 -12.53
N GLY A 470 -26.78 -10.29 -12.21
CA GLY A 470 -28.06 -9.58 -12.15
C GLY A 470 -27.99 -8.45 -11.12
N GLY A 471 -27.99 -7.21 -11.61
CA GLY A 471 -28.39 -6.01 -10.87
C GLY A 471 -27.60 -5.69 -9.60
N TYR A 472 -26.43 -5.08 -9.74
CA TYR A 472 -26.10 -4.02 -8.78
C TYR A 472 -26.92 -2.78 -9.15
N PRO A 473 -27.70 -2.19 -8.23
CA PRO A 473 -28.43 -0.98 -8.53
C PRO A 473 -27.42 0.09 -8.96
N ARG A 474 -27.65 0.69 -10.13
CA ARG A 474 -27.07 1.99 -10.50
C ARG A 474 -27.15 2.88 -9.26
N ARG A 475 -26.04 3.16 -8.58
CA ARG A 475 -25.99 4.26 -7.62
C ARG A 475 -26.29 5.50 -8.45
N MET A 476 -27.54 5.98 -8.35
CA MET A 476 -27.90 7.27 -8.88
C MET A 476 -26.90 8.29 -8.33
N ALA A 477 -26.31 9.05 -9.25
CA ALA A 477 -25.53 10.23 -8.96
C ALA A 477 -26.24 11.03 -7.85
N ARG A 478 -25.55 11.23 -6.72
CA ARG A 478 -25.98 12.23 -5.74
C ARG A 478 -25.91 13.58 -6.44
N ALA A 479 -27.07 14.20 -6.63
CA ALA A 479 -27.17 15.60 -6.98
C ALA A 479 -26.56 16.46 -5.85
N ALA A 480 -26.02 17.61 -6.28
CA ALA A 480 -25.24 18.62 -5.57
C ALA A 480 -25.63 18.94 -4.12
#